data_AF-A0A356E653-F1
#
_entry.id   AF-A0A356E653-F1
#
_cell.length_a   1.000
_cell.length_b   1.000
_cell.length_c   1.000
_cell.angle_alpha   90.00
_cell.angle_beta   90.00
_cell.angle_gamma   90.00
#
_symmetry.space_group_name_H-M   'P 1'
#
loop_
_entity.id
_entity.type
_entity.pdbx_description
1 polymer ?
#
loop_
_entity_poly.entity_id
_entity_poly.type
_entity_poly.pdbx_seq_one_letter_code
_entity_poly.pdbx_strand_id
1 'polypeptide(L)'
;LRVKVQGYYPYSRRKPLNLSELSFDLLGGQLSVNQLALPQNKIADVKLQNIDLAKLLAMAQYNQVSMTGRVNAVFPFWLEGQDCVICNGEIRKANNEPVTVKLGKDLVEGLKQGGWTESILVDVISELDFQELNARVNLTPDGVAHLTSTIKAYNPQKDTHNPIILNYNHQENVYELWNMIDYGSQFEQNLEHKIYQKLEQK
;
A
#
# COMPACT_ATOMS: atom_id res chain seq x y z
N LEU A 1 -6.05 19.59 1.69
CA LEU A 1 -7.34 18.95 1.31
C LEU A 1 -8.14 19.91 0.46
N ARG A 2 -8.50 19.52 -0.76
CA ARG A 2 -9.43 20.21 -1.65
C ARG A 2 -10.59 19.26 -1.93
N VAL A 3 -11.83 19.73 -1.80
CA VAL A 3 -13.03 18.96 -2.14
C VAL A 3 -14.19 19.93 -2.35
N LYS A 4 -15.04 19.66 -3.34
CA LYS A 4 -16.33 20.31 -3.54
C LYS A 4 -17.42 19.35 -3.07
N VAL A 5 -18.28 19.83 -2.19
CA VAL A 5 -19.36 19.05 -1.59
C VAL A 5 -20.69 19.65 -2.00
N GLN A 6 -21.60 18.83 -2.53
CA GLN A 6 -22.93 19.24 -2.96
C GLN A 6 -23.96 18.18 -2.60
N GLY A 7 -25.14 18.58 -2.14
CA GLY A 7 -26.24 17.65 -1.81
C GLY A 7 -26.55 17.62 -0.32
N TYR A 8 -26.89 16.44 0.20
CA TYR A 8 -27.50 16.31 1.52
C TYR A 8 -26.75 15.35 2.43
N TYR A 9 -26.69 15.67 3.72
CA TYR A 9 -26.24 14.78 4.78
C TYR A 9 -27.30 14.77 5.91
N PRO A 10 -27.78 13.59 6.38
CA PRO A 10 -27.46 12.25 5.89
C PRO A 10 -27.96 12.02 4.45
N TYR A 11 -27.14 11.34 3.65
CA TYR A 11 -27.43 11.08 2.24
C TYR A 11 -28.44 9.93 2.07
N SER A 12 -29.14 9.91 0.95
CA SER A 12 -30.00 8.80 0.53
C SER A 12 -30.11 8.75 -0.99
N ARG A 13 -30.67 7.68 -1.56
CA ARG A 13 -30.88 7.60 -3.02
C ARG A 13 -31.72 8.75 -3.60
N ARG A 14 -32.63 9.35 -2.81
CA ARG A 14 -33.45 10.52 -3.21
C ARG A 14 -32.75 11.85 -2.94
N LYS A 15 -31.77 11.87 -2.04
CA LYS A 15 -31.02 13.05 -1.60
C LYS A 15 -29.53 12.70 -1.57
N PRO A 16 -28.87 12.56 -2.74
CA PRO A 16 -27.49 12.12 -2.79
C PRO A 16 -26.54 13.20 -2.28
N LEU A 17 -25.37 12.77 -1.82
CA LEU A 17 -24.22 13.61 -1.53
C LEU A 17 -23.17 13.40 -2.63
N ASN A 18 -22.76 14.47 -3.29
CA ASN A 18 -21.76 14.46 -4.35
C ASN A 18 -20.49 15.14 -3.85
N LEU A 19 -19.38 14.42 -3.96
CA LEU A 19 -18.03 14.90 -3.73
C LEU A 19 -17.34 15.00 -5.10
N SER A 20 -16.72 16.13 -5.39
CA SER A 20 -15.97 16.33 -6.63
C SER A 20 -14.67 17.07 -6.38
N GLU A 21 -13.70 16.89 -7.29
CA GLU A 21 -12.36 17.46 -7.16
C GLU A 21 -11.71 17.16 -5.79
N LEU A 22 -11.97 15.96 -5.25
CA LEU A 22 -11.36 15.54 -4.01
C LEU A 22 -9.87 15.30 -4.28
N SER A 23 -9.02 15.96 -3.51
CA SER A 23 -7.57 15.79 -3.59
C SER A 23 -6.90 16.15 -2.27
N PHE A 24 -5.95 15.32 -1.84
CA PHE A 24 -5.12 15.59 -0.68
C PHE A 24 -3.79 14.86 -0.76
N ASP A 25 -2.79 15.38 -0.06
CA ASP A 25 -1.47 14.79 0.00
C ASP A 25 -1.50 13.53 0.87
N LEU A 26 -0.95 12.44 0.35
CA LEU A 26 -0.94 11.12 0.98
C LEU A 26 0.40 10.46 0.72
N LEU A 27 1.07 10.02 1.79
CA LEU A 27 2.30 9.22 1.71
C LEU A 27 3.35 9.82 0.74
N GLY A 28 3.60 11.12 0.84
CA GLY A 28 4.57 11.83 -0.01
C GLY A 28 4.15 12.05 -1.47
N GLY A 29 2.96 11.57 -1.86
CA GLY A 29 2.30 11.83 -3.13
C GLY A 29 0.92 12.44 -2.92
N GLN A 30 -0.02 12.14 -3.83
CA GLN A 30 -1.37 12.68 -3.81
C GLN A 30 -2.41 11.59 -4.08
N LEU A 31 -3.50 11.63 -3.33
CA LEU A 31 -4.74 10.91 -3.65
C LEU A 31 -5.72 11.89 -4.29
N SER A 32 -6.37 11.47 -5.37
CA SER A 32 -7.45 12.24 -6.00
C SER A 32 -8.64 11.38 -6.43
N VAL A 33 -9.83 11.97 -6.34
CA VAL A 33 -11.08 11.39 -6.84
C VAL A 33 -11.84 12.48 -7.59
N ASN A 34 -12.09 12.26 -8.89
CA ASN A 34 -12.74 13.24 -9.74
C ASN A 34 -14.19 13.49 -9.30
N GLN A 35 -14.94 12.42 -9.07
CA GLN A 35 -16.34 12.45 -8.66
C GLN A 35 -16.69 11.19 -7.87
N LEU A 36 -17.37 11.36 -6.75
CA LEU A 36 -17.91 10.31 -5.90
C LEU A 36 -19.30 10.72 -5.42
N ALA A 37 -20.31 9.90 -5.71
CA ALA A 37 -21.66 10.09 -5.20
C ALA A 37 -21.95 9.10 -4.07
N LEU A 38 -22.70 9.52 -3.05
CA LEU A 38 -23.14 8.71 -1.94
C LEU A 38 -24.68 8.77 -1.82
N PRO A 39 -25.40 7.63 -1.76
CA PRO A 39 -24.86 6.28 -1.95
C PRO A 39 -24.33 6.12 -3.38
N GLN A 40 -23.31 5.28 -3.58
CA GLN A 40 -22.71 5.10 -4.89
C GLN A 40 -23.69 4.43 -5.87
N ASN A 41 -23.66 4.88 -7.13
CA ASN A 41 -24.43 4.28 -8.23
C ASN A 41 -23.54 3.91 -9.45
N LYS A 42 -22.29 4.37 -9.46
CA LYS A 42 -21.22 3.98 -10.38
C LYS A 42 -19.87 3.95 -9.65
N ILE A 43 -18.95 3.14 -10.16
CA ILE A 43 -17.58 3.08 -9.66
C ILE A 43 -16.91 4.46 -9.74
N ALA A 44 -16.12 4.79 -8.72
CA ALA A 44 -15.30 5.99 -8.68
C ALA A 44 -13.82 5.61 -8.73
N ASP A 45 -13.06 6.16 -9.67
CA ASP A 45 -11.62 5.91 -9.72
C ASP A 45 -10.91 6.74 -8.65
N VAL A 46 -10.32 6.05 -7.68
CA VAL A 46 -9.36 6.63 -6.74
C VAL A 46 -7.97 6.56 -7.38
N LYS A 47 -7.38 7.72 -7.65
CA LYS A 47 -6.06 7.83 -8.26
C LYS A 47 -5.03 8.17 -7.21
N LEU A 48 -3.99 7.36 -7.11
CA LEU A 48 -2.81 7.60 -6.31
C LEU A 48 -1.66 7.99 -7.25
N GLN A 49 -1.04 9.13 -6.97
CA GLN A 49 0.06 9.66 -7.77
C GLN A 49 1.31 9.85 -6.93
N ASN A 50 2.44 9.36 -7.43
CA ASN A 50 3.77 9.55 -6.85
C ASN A 50 3.85 9.15 -5.37
N ILE A 51 3.18 8.06 -5.00
CA ILE A 51 3.19 7.53 -3.63
C ILE A 51 4.59 7.01 -3.31
N ASP A 52 5.14 7.49 -2.19
CA ASP A 52 6.46 7.12 -1.70
C ASP A 52 6.40 5.75 -1.00
N LEU A 53 7.10 4.77 -1.55
CA LEU A 53 7.11 3.41 -1.04
C LEU A 53 7.76 3.29 0.34
N ALA A 54 8.76 4.13 0.64
CA ALA A 54 9.40 4.11 1.96
C ALA A 54 8.42 4.56 3.04
N LYS A 55 7.62 5.61 2.75
CA LYS A 55 6.56 6.09 3.65
C LYS A 55 5.44 5.07 3.80
N LEU A 56 5.06 4.39 2.70
CA LEU A 56 4.05 3.34 2.73
C LEU A 56 4.47 2.19 3.65
N LEU A 57 5.71 1.67 3.52
CA LEU A 57 6.20 0.59 4.37
C LEU A 57 6.37 1.00 5.83
N ALA A 58 6.81 2.23 6.09
CA ALA A 58 6.91 2.76 7.46
C ALA A 58 5.54 2.81 8.14
N MET A 59 4.50 3.26 7.43
CA MET A 59 3.12 3.26 7.93
C MET A 59 2.60 1.85 8.17
N ALA A 60 2.90 0.91 7.27
CA ALA A 60 2.50 -0.49 7.40
C ALA A 60 3.35 -1.28 8.41
N GLN A 61 4.34 -0.63 9.05
CA GLN A 61 5.24 -1.23 10.04
C GLN A 61 6.01 -2.47 9.53
N TYR A 62 6.23 -2.57 8.22
CA TYR A 62 7.05 -3.62 7.62
C TYR A 62 8.54 -3.29 7.77
N ASN A 63 9.20 -3.92 8.74
CA ASN A 63 10.61 -3.65 9.09
C ASN A 63 11.63 -4.60 8.44
N GLN A 64 11.18 -5.76 7.94
CA GLN A 64 12.06 -6.76 7.30
C GLN A 64 12.29 -6.52 5.81
N VAL A 65 11.66 -5.50 5.23
CA VAL A 65 11.81 -5.12 3.83
C VAL A 65 11.91 -3.61 3.76
N SER A 66 12.87 -3.10 3.00
CA SER A 66 12.95 -1.68 2.66
C SER A 66 12.71 -1.51 1.17
N MET A 67 11.93 -0.50 0.82
CA MET A 67 11.69 -0.12 -0.57
C MET A 67 11.91 1.38 -0.75
N THR A 68 12.45 1.75 -1.91
CA THR A 68 12.57 3.15 -2.34
C THR A 68 11.90 3.35 -3.69
N GLY A 69 11.70 4.61 -4.05
CA GLY A 69 11.02 5.00 -5.28
C GLY A 69 9.53 5.22 -5.07
N ARG A 70 8.84 5.43 -6.19
CA ARG A 70 7.43 5.84 -6.20
C ARG A 70 6.57 5.00 -7.10
N VAL A 71 5.29 4.92 -6.77
CA VAL A 71 4.27 4.24 -7.56
C VAL A 71 3.08 5.13 -7.85
N ASN A 72 2.40 4.81 -8.94
CA ASN A 72 1.09 5.33 -9.29
C ASN A 72 0.09 4.18 -9.22
N ALA A 73 -1.14 4.48 -8.84
CA ALA A 73 -2.22 3.51 -8.85
C ALA A 73 -3.55 4.12 -9.28
N VAL A 74 -4.40 3.28 -9.86
CA VAL A 74 -5.81 3.59 -10.13
C VAL A 74 -6.63 2.48 -9.52
N PHE A 75 -7.47 2.81 -8.55
CA PHE A 75 -8.32 1.88 -7.82
C PHE A 75 -9.79 2.18 -8.16
N PRO A 76 -10.43 1.36 -9.00
CA PRO A 76 -11.86 1.44 -9.24
C PRO A 76 -12.59 1.08 -7.94
N PHE A 77 -13.11 2.10 -7.25
CA PHE A 77 -13.66 2.00 -5.90
C PHE A 77 -15.19 1.91 -5.89
N TRP A 78 -15.71 0.88 -5.23
CA TRP A 78 -17.12 0.50 -5.21
C TRP A 78 -17.58 0.08 -3.80
N LEU A 79 -17.86 1.05 -2.95
CA LEU A 79 -18.32 0.87 -1.57
C LEU A 79 -19.65 0.11 -1.48
N GLU A 80 -20.54 0.29 -2.44
CA GLU A 80 -21.84 -0.41 -2.51
C GLU A 80 -21.72 -1.78 -3.22
N GLY A 81 -20.49 -2.22 -3.49
CA GLY A 81 -20.18 -3.49 -4.15
C GLY A 81 -20.38 -4.70 -3.26
N GLN A 82 -21.00 -5.74 -3.82
CA GLN A 82 -21.14 -7.03 -3.12
C GLN A 82 -19.87 -7.88 -3.26
N ASP A 83 -19.18 -7.82 -4.40
CA ASP A 83 -18.04 -8.71 -4.68
C ASP A 83 -16.68 -8.04 -4.38
N CYS A 84 -16.60 -6.71 -4.52
CA CYS A 84 -15.35 -5.96 -4.34
C CYS A 84 -15.61 -4.51 -3.95
N VAL A 85 -14.72 -3.98 -3.10
CA VAL A 85 -14.55 -2.57 -2.76
C VAL A 85 -13.52 -1.91 -3.67
N ILE A 86 -12.43 -2.61 -4.02
CA ILE A 86 -11.52 -2.23 -5.10
C ILE A 86 -11.60 -3.32 -6.14
N CYS A 87 -12.03 -2.96 -7.35
CA CYS A 87 -12.32 -3.90 -8.42
C CYS A 87 -11.27 -3.76 -9.51
N ASN A 88 -10.31 -4.69 -9.56
CA ASN A 88 -9.21 -4.73 -10.52
C ASN A 88 -8.39 -3.43 -10.57
N GLY A 89 -7.97 -2.96 -9.39
CA GLY A 89 -7.07 -1.84 -9.26
C GLY A 89 -5.71 -2.12 -9.90
N GLU A 90 -5.07 -1.11 -10.45
CA GLU A 90 -3.77 -1.23 -11.12
C GLU A 90 -2.72 -0.41 -10.38
N ILE A 91 -1.53 -0.98 -10.22
CA ILE A 91 -0.37 -0.33 -9.62
C ILE A 91 0.80 -0.44 -10.60
N ARG A 92 1.49 0.68 -10.81
CA ARG A 92 2.65 0.77 -11.70
C ARG A 92 3.72 1.62 -11.06
N LYS A 93 4.97 1.40 -11.45
CA LYS A 93 6.08 2.30 -11.10
C LYS A 93 5.77 3.72 -11.60
N ALA A 94 6.10 4.72 -10.79
CA ALA A 94 6.06 6.10 -11.24
C ALA A 94 7.16 6.35 -12.28
N ASN A 95 6.87 7.18 -13.28
CA ASN A 95 7.83 7.44 -14.34
C ASN A 95 9.11 8.09 -13.77
N ASN A 96 10.26 7.74 -14.35
CA ASN A 96 11.57 8.37 -14.10
C ASN A 96 12.16 8.21 -12.69
N GLU A 97 11.59 7.39 -11.81
CA GLU A 97 12.20 7.04 -10.53
C GLU A 97 12.52 5.54 -10.45
N PRO A 98 13.74 5.15 -10.04
CA PRO A 98 14.05 3.75 -9.78
C PRO A 98 13.24 3.27 -8.56
N VAL A 99 12.78 2.02 -8.61
CA VAL A 99 12.17 1.38 -7.44
C VAL A 99 13.10 0.29 -7.00
N THR A 100 13.65 0.41 -5.80
CA THR A 100 14.53 -0.61 -5.25
C THR A 100 13.85 -1.33 -4.09
N VAL A 101 14.17 -2.61 -3.93
CA VAL A 101 13.73 -3.44 -2.82
C VAL A 101 14.92 -4.11 -2.22
N LYS A 102 14.99 -4.12 -0.90
CA LYS A 102 16.04 -4.81 -0.16
C LYS A 102 15.45 -5.55 1.04
N LEU A 103 15.84 -6.81 1.19
CA LEU A 103 15.48 -7.64 2.32
C LEU A 103 16.36 -7.31 3.53
N GLY A 104 15.76 -7.29 4.71
CA GLY A 104 16.44 -7.11 5.98
C GLY A 104 17.39 -8.27 6.28
N LYS A 105 18.44 -8.01 7.07
CA LYS A 105 19.49 -9.00 7.37
C LYS A 105 18.93 -10.27 8.00
N ASP A 106 18.08 -10.14 9.01
CA ASP A 106 17.52 -11.29 9.73
C ASP A 106 16.65 -12.17 8.82
N LEU A 107 15.90 -11.55 7.90
CA LEU A 107 15.11 -12.26 6.89
C LEU A 107 16.03 -13.00 5.90
N VAL A 108 17.09 -12.34 5.42
CA VAL A 108 18.10 -12.96 4.55
C VAL A 108 18.76 -14.15 5.23
N GLU A 109 19.20 -13.99 6.48
CA GLU A 109 19.83 -15.05 7.27
C GLU A 109 18.87 -16.22 7.51
N GLY A 110 17.62 -15.94 7.88
CA GLY A 110 16.59 -16.95 8.08
C GLY A 110 16.28 -17.75 6.82
N LEU A 111 16.16 -17.08 5.66
CA LEU A 111 15.92 -17.75 4.39
C LEU A 111 17.12 -18.62 3.96
N LYS A 112 18.35 -18.19 4.24
CA LYS A 112 19.57 -18.96 3.92
C LYS A 112 19.72 -20.25 4.71
N GLN A 113 19.05 -20.38 5.85
CA GLN A 113 19.07 -21.63 6.64
C GLN A 113 18.36 -22.80 5.93
N GLY A 114 17.59 -22.53 4.88
CA GLY A 114 16.91 -23.59 4.11
C GLY A 114 17.85 -24.53 3.34
N GLY A 115 19.10 -24.12 3.11
CA GLY A 115 20.08 -24.92 2.39
C GLY A 115 20.85 -24.15 1.32
N TRP A 116 21.66 -24.87 0.55
CA TRP A 116 22.51 -24.28 -0.50
C TRP A 116 21.68 -23.65 -1.63
N THR A 117 20.58 -24.29 -2.03
CA THR A 117 19.71 -23.81 -3.12
C THR A 117 18.99 -22.52 -2.72
N GLU A 118 18.46 -22.48 -1.50
CA GLU A 118 17.79 -21.32 -0.92
C GLU A 118 18.77 -20.16 -0.78
N SER A 119 20.01 -20.42 -0.37
CA SER A 119 21.02 -19.39 -0.28
C SER A 119 21.32 -18.74 -1.64
N ILE A 120 21.41 -19.53 -2.71
CA ILE A 120 21.60 -18.99 -4.07
C ILE A 120 20.41 -18.12 -4.47
N LEU A 121 19.18 -18.57 -4.23
CA LEU A 121 17.98 -17.81 -4.56
C LEU A 121 17.94 -16.48 -3.78
N VAL A 122 18.21 -16.52 -2.48
CA VAL A 122 18.26 -15.34 -1.62
C VAL A 122 19.31 -14.35 -2.10
N ASP A 123 20.49 -14.82 -2.49
CA ASP A 123 21.55 -13.94 -3.04
C ASP A 123 21.15 -13.25 -4.35
N VAL A 124 20.17 -13.81 -5.08
CA VAL A 124 19.62 -13.21 -6.29
C VAL A 124 18.55 -12.18 -5.95
N ILE A 125 17.71 -12.41 -4.93
CA ILE A 125 16.53 -11.56 -4.64
C ILE A 125 16.69 -10.63 -3.44
N SER A 126 17.80 -10.71 -2.70
CA SER A 126 18.03 -9.92 -1.48
C SER A 126 18.03 -8.41 -1.72
N GLU A 127 18.40 -8.01 -2.94
CA GLU A 127 18.35 -6.63 -3.39
C GLU A 127 17.98 -6.61 -4.88
N LEU A 128 17.01 -5.78 -5.24
CA LEU A 128 16.44 -5.73 -6.57
C LEU A 128 16.18 -4.28 -6.97
N ASP A 129 16.57 -3.90 -8.19
CA ASP A 129 16.12 -2.67 -8.85
C ASP A 129 15.09 -3.02 -9.93
N PHE A 130 13.89 -2.47 -9.78
CA PHE A 130 12.73 -2.77 -10.60
C PHE A 130 12.79 -1.95 -11.89
N GLN A 131 12.93 -2.64 -13.01
CA GLN A 131 12.80 -2.07 -14.35
C GLN A 131 11.33 -1.87 -14.72
N GLU A 132 10.51 -2.90 -14.49
CA GLU A 132 9.07 -2.86 -14.71
C GLU A 132 8.33 -3.40 -13.49
N LEU A 133 7.22 -2.74 -13.13
CA LEU A 133 6.26 -3.21 -12.14
C LEU A 133 4.86 -3.05 -12.74
N ASN A 134 4.17 -4.17 -12.95
CA ASN A 134 2.75 -4.17 -13.27
C ASN A 134 2.06 -5.05 -12.24
N ALA A 135 1.14 -4.45 -11.48
CA ALA A 135 0.42 -5.13 -10.42
C ALA A 135 -1.07 -4.86 -10.51
N ARG A 136 -1.85 -5.85 -10.11
CA ARG A 136 -3.31 -5.79 -10.00
C ARG A 136 -3.74 -6.12 -8.59
N VAL A 137 -4.71 -5.38 -8.07
CA VAL A 137 -5.26 -5.58 -6.74
C VAL A 137 -6.79 -5.68 -6.78
N ASN A 138 -7.34 -6.64 -6.05
CA ASN A 138 -8.75 -6.68 -5.70
C ASN A 138 -8.88 -6.60 -4.19
N LEU A 139 -9.88 -5.89 -3.69
CA LEU A 139 -10.22 -5.83 -2.28
C LEU A 139 -11.67 -6.21 -2.11
N THR A 140 -11.95 -7.21 -1.28
CA THR A 140 -13.30 -7.66 -0.95
C THR A 140 -13.91 -6.81 0.18
N PRO A 141 -15.26 -6.82 0.36
CA PRO A 141 -15.91 -6.05 1.43
C PRO A 141 -15.54 -6.48 2.86
N ASP A 142 -15.07 -7.71 3.07
CA ASP A 142 -14.55 -8.20 4.35
C ASP A 142 -13.06 -7.87 4.58
N GLY A 143 -12.45 -7.12 3.66
CA GLY A 143 -11.10 -6.58 3.83
C GLY A 143 -9.98 -7.43 3.23
N VAL A 144 -10.28 -8.54 2.56
CA VAL A 144 -9.26 -9.38 1.93
C VAL A 144 -8.76 -8.74 0.63
N ALA A 145 -7.51 -8.33 0.62
CA ALA A 145 -6.81 -7.84 -0.55
C ALA A 145 -6.06 -8.98 -1.23
N HIS A 146 -6.25 -9.13 -2.54
CA HIS A 146 -5.48 -10.02 -3.40
C HIS A 146 -4.66 -9.19 -4.39
N LEU A 147 -3.34 -9.25 -4.26
CA LEU A 147 -2.38 -8.59 -5.13
C LEU A 147 -1.71 -9.64 -6.02
N THR A 148 -1.69 -9.38 -7.32
CA THR A 148 -0.90 -10.15 -8.29
C THR A 148 0.02 -9.19 -9.02
N SER A 149 1.27 -9.57 -9.23
CA SER A 149 2.24 -8.69 -9.88
C SER A 149 3.27 -9.44 -10.71
N THR A 150 3.69 -8.78 -11.79
CA THR A 150 4.85 -9.18 -12.56
C THR A 150 5.88 -8.05 -12.48
N ILE A 151 7.05 -8.40 -11.96
CA ILE A 151 8.16 -7.50 -11.73
C ILE A 151 9.32 -7.96 -12.61
N LYS A 152 9.85 -7.05 -13.43
CA LYS A 152 11.17 -7.25 -14.06
C LYS A 152 12.18 -6.45 -13.28
N ALA A 153 13.21 -7.11 -12.79
CA ALA A 153 14.24 -6.50 -11.97
C ALA A 153 15.63 -7.01 -12.34
N TYR A 154 16.65 -6.36 -11.82
CA TYR A 154 18.00 -6.91 -11.76
C TYR A 154 18.52 -6.77 -10.33
N ASN A 155 19.49 -7.60 -9.96
CA ASN A 155 20.19 -7.45 -8.69
C ASN A 155 21.37 -6.50 -8.89
N PRO A 156 21.38 -5.29 -8.29
CA PRO A 156 22.43 -4.30 -8.50
C PRO A 156 23.78 -4.73 -7.91
N GLN A 157 23.82 -5.76 -7.04
CA GLN A 157 25.03 -6.30 -6.44
C GLN A 157 25.70 -7.38 -7.31
N LYS A 158 25.16 -7.67 -8.50
CA LYS A 158 25.70 -8.69 -9.43
C LYS A 158 26.13 -8.05 -10.73
N ASP A 159 27.36 -8.35 -11.15
CA ASP A 159 27.94 -7.82 -12.40
C ASP A 159 27.14 -8.20 -13.65
N THR A 160 26.49 -9.35 -13.63
CA THR A 160 25.92 -9.96 -14.84
C THR A 160 24.60 -9.33 -15.32
N HIS A 161 24.02 -8.34 -14.62
CA HIS A 161 22.79 -7.61 -15.00
C HIS A 161 21.66 -8.50 -15.59
N ASN A 162 21.61 -9.77 -15.18
CA ASN A 162 20.67 -10.72 -15.74
C ASN A 162 19.25 -10.32 -15.33
N PRO A 163 18.30 -10.25 -16.28
CA PRO A 163 16.93 -9.89 -15.94
C PRO A 163 16.28 -11.00 -15.11
N ILE A 164 15.69 -10.60 -13.99
CA ILE A 164 14.92 -11.44 -13.08
C ILE A 164 13.46 -11.10 -13.29
N ILE A 165 12.63 -12.12 -13.57
CA ILE A 165 11.18 -11.96 -13.67
C ILE A 165 10.55 -12.60 -12.44
N LEU A 166 9.91 -11.80 -11.60
CA LEU A 166 9.21 -12.25 -10.40
C LEU A 166 7.71 -12.14 -10.64
N ASN A 167 7.03 -13.27 -10.53
CA ASN A 167 5.57 -13.32 -10.48
C ASN A 167 5.17 -13.50 -9.03
N TYR A 168 4.67 -12.43 -8.42
CA TYR A 168 4.37 -12.38 -6.99
C TYR A 168 2.87 -12.28 -6.77
N ASN A 169 2.37 -13.18 -5.91
CA ASN A 169 0.99 -13.19 -5.45
C ASN A 169 0.99 -13.00 -3.94
N HIS A 170 0.15 -12.08 -3.47
CA HIS A 170 0.02 -11.78 -2.05
C HIS A 170 -1.44 -11.67 -1.69
N GLN A 171 -1.78 -12.20 -0.52
CA GLN A 171 -3.11 -12.10 0.04
C GLN A 171 -2.99 -11.68 1.50
N GLU A 172 -3.79 -10.69 1.88
CA GLU A 172 -3.79 -10.14 3.23
C GLU A 172 -5.14 -9.53 3.56
N ASN A 173 -5.60 -9.65 4.82
CA ASN A 173 -6.73 -8.88 5.28
C ASN A 173 -6.24 -7.49 5.72
N VAL A 174 -6.45 -6.49 4.87
CA VAL A 174 -5.95 -5.14 5.15
C VAL A 174 -6.70 -4.49 6.30
N TYR A 175 -7.97 -4.83 6.57
CA TYR A 175 -8.71 -4.27 7.69
C TYR A 175 -8.17 -4.79 9.03
N GLU A 176 -7.86 -6.08 9.10
CA GLU A 176 -7.18 -6.65 10.28
C GLU A 176 -5.78 -6.05 10.47
N LEU A 177 -5.01 -5.89 9.39
CA LEU A 177 -3.70 -5.22 9.45
C LEU A 177 -3.84 -3.79 10.01
N TRP A 178 -4.79 -3.00 9.49
CA TRP A 178 -5.05 -1.65 9.99
C TRP A 178 -5.40 -1.63 11.47
N ASN A 179 -6.26 -2.56 11.91
CA ASN A 179 -6.61 -2.68 13.33
C ASN A 179 -5.40 -3.02 14.21
N MET A 180 -4.48 -3.87 13.74
CA MET A 180 -3.25 -4.20 14.47
C MET A 180 -2.31 -2.99 14.59
N ILE A 181 -2.11 -2.25 13.49
CA ILE A 181 -1.28 -1.04 13.48
C ILE A 181 -1.86 0.03 14.40
N ASP A 182 -3.18 0.27 14.28
CA ASP A 182 -3.89 1.27 15.08
C ASP A 182 -3.82 0.91 16.57
N TYR A 183 -4.03 -0.37 16.93
CA TYR A 183 -3.91 -0.83 18.32
C TYR A 183 -2.52 -0.57 18.91
N GLY A 184 -1.44 -0.84 18.15
CA GLY A 184 -0.08 -0.51 18.59
C GLY A 184 0.09 0.97 18.93
N SER A 185 -0.41 1.84 18.05
CA SER A 185 -0.36 3.30 18.26
C SER A 185 -1.19 3.77 19.46
N GLN A 186 -2.38 3.20 19.67
CA GLN A 186 -3.22 3.50 20.81
C GLN A 186 -2.58 3.03 22.12
N PHE A 187 -1.93 1.86 22.10
CA PHE A 187 -1.22 1.35 23.26
C PHE A 187 -0.07 2.27 23.69
N GLU A 188 0.76 2.72 22.74
CA GLU A 188 1.87 3.65 22.99
C GLU A 188 1.37 4.98 23.59
N GLN A 189 0.34 5.58 22.98
CA GLN A 189 -0.24 6.84 23.49
C GLN A 189 -0.80 6.68 24.91
N ASN A 190 -1.49 5.57 25.19
CA ASN A 190 -2.01 5.28 26.52
C ASN A 190 -0.89 5.07 27.56
N LEU A 191 0.23 4.47 27.15
CA LEU A 191 1.39 4.29 28.00
C LEU A 191 2.08 5.63 28.31
N GLU A 192 2.34 6.45 27.29
CA GLU A 192 2.89 7.80 27.47
C GLU A 192 2.02 8.62 28.41
N HIS A 193 0.71 8.66 28.18
CA HIS A 193 -0.22 9.41 29.02
C HIS A 193 -0.15 8.99 30.49
N LYS A 194 -0.07 7.67 30.76
CA LYS A 194 0.08 7.14 32.13
C LYS A 194 1.43 7.51 32.77
N ILE A 195 2.51 7.58 31.98
CA ILE A 195 3.83 7.99 32.47
C ILE A 195 3.83 9.49 32.81
N TYR A 196 3.29 10.34 31.92
CA TYR A 196 3.18 11.78 32.16
C TYR A 196 2.35 12.09 33.41
N GLN A 197 1.19 11.46 33.57
CA GLN A 197 0.36 11.62 34.78
C GLN A 197 1.12 11.26 36.06
N LYS A 198 1.95 10.21 36.05
CA LYS A 198 2.76 9.81 37.21
C LYS A 198 3.92 10.78 37.50
N LEU A 199 4.43 11.46 36.48
CA LEU A 199 5.49 12.46 36.63
C LEU A 199 4.94 13.80 37.14
N GLU A 200 3.71 14.18 36.77
CA GLU A 200 3.03 15.38 37.29
C GLU A 200 2.49 15.23 38.73
N GLN A 201 2.33 13.99 39.20
CA GLN A 201 1.92 13.67 40.57
C GLN A 201 3.10 13.60 41.57
N LYS A 202 4.30 14.03 41.16
CA LYS A 202 5.50 14.14 42.00
C LYS A 202 5.92 15.59 42.15
#